data_AF-A0A835H8E0-F1
#
_entry.id   AF-A0A835H8E0-F1
#
_cell.length_a   1.000
_cell.length_b   1.000
_cell.length_c   1.000
_cell.angle_alpha   90.00
_cell.angle_beta   90.00
_cell.angle_gamma   90.00
#
_symmetry.space_group_name_H-M   'P 1'
#
loop_
_entity.id
_entity.type
_entity.pdbx_description
1 polymer ?
#
loop_
_entity_poly.entity_id
_entity_poly.type
_entity_poly.pdbx_seq_one_letter_code
_entity_poly.pdbx_strand_id
1 'polypeptide(L)'
;MEASESCYNTIRDAVWFEIDRVGAEPGELKGAIEIVFSALAQYDAPPDYPVNKVCDAIDGLPEGSDTLSRISAGYSAGVSLLDGDGPCNNVFANNPPKNFGWTWQKYDSDSILNGFEDMY
;
A
#
# COMPACT_ATOMS: atom_id res chain seq x y z
N MET A 1 -3.75 12.87 -14.60
CA MET A 1 -4.52 13.38 -13.45
C MET A 1 -3.58 13.31 -12.27
N GLU A 2 -3.48 14.36 -11.46
CA GLU A 2 -2.64 14.33 -10.25
C GLU A 2 -3.46 13.70 -9.12
N ALA A 3 -2.84 12.85 -8.30
CA ALA A 3 -3.52 12.20 -7.19
C ALA A 3 -3.87 13.19 -6.06
N SER A 4 -4.95 12.90 -5.32
CA SER A 4 -5.54 13.79 -4.31
C SER A 4 -4.62 14.00 -3.10
N GLU A 5 -4.46 15.25 -2.66
CA GLU A 5 -3.68 15.59 -1.45
C GLU A 5 -4.29 14.93 -0.19
N SER A 6 -5.62 14.82 -0.12
CA SER A 6 -6.35 14.12 0.94
C SER A 6 -5.99 12.64 0.99
N CYS A 7 -5.96 11.98 -0.18
CA CYS A 7 -5.53 10.60 -0.33
C CYS A 7 -4.10 10.41 0.16
N TYR A 8 -3.16 11.26 -0.30
CA TYR A 8 -1.75 11.17 0.12
C TYR A 8 -1.57 11.34 1.63
N ASN A 9 -2.27 12.30 2.24
CA ASN A 9 -2.21 12.50 3.69
C ASN A 9 -2.79 11.31 4.46
N THR A 10 -3.83 10.65 3.92
CA THR A 10 -4.38 9.42 4.48
C THR A 10 -3.39 8.25 4.41
N ILE A 11 -2.74 8.06 3.26
CA ILE A 11 -1.75 6.97 3.07
C ILE A 11 -0.49 7.23 3.90
N ARG A 12 0.01 8.46 3.89
CA ARG A 12 1.24 8.83 4.59
C ARG A 12 0.99 8.85 6.09
N ASP A 13 0.22 9.79 6.61
CA ASP A 13 0.24 10.10 8.05
C ASP A 13 -0.67 9.16 8.86
N ALA A 14 -1.74 8.69 8.24
CA ALA A 14 -2.80 7.97 8.93
C ALA A 14 -2.51 6.46 9.06
N VAL A 15 -1.75 5.88 8.11
CA VAL A 15 -1.27 4.49 8.17
C VAL A 15 -0.35 4.28 9.36
N TRP A 16 0.65 5.15 9.56
CA TRP A 16 1.59 5.05 10.68
C TRP A 16 0.90 5.12 12.04
N PHE A 17 0.02 6.10 12.21
CA PHE A 17 -0.72 6.29 13.47
C PHE A 17 -1.63 5.11 13.82
N GLU A 18 -2.36 4.57 12.84
CA GLU A 18 -3.34 3.51 13.08
C GLU A 18 -2.69 2.14 13.32
N ILE A 19 -1.57 1.84 12.64
CA ILE A 19 -0.85 0.57 12.83
C ILE A 19 -0.26 0.48 14.25
N ASP A 20 0.35 1.57 14.73
CA ASP A 20 0.84 1.66 16.09
C ASP A 20 -0.29 1.55 17.12
N ARG A 21 -1.50 2.02 16.77
CA ARG A 21 -2.68 1.97 17.64
C ARG A 21 -3.30 0.57 17.76
N VAL A 22 -3.41 -0.19 16.67
CA VAL A 22 -4.17 -1.46 16.64
C VAL A 22 -3.38 -2.68 17.12
N GLY A 23 -2.07 -2.55 17.33
CA GLY A 23 -1.26 -3.60 17.98
C GLY A 23 -1.20 -4.95 17.24
N ALA A 24 -1.48 -4.97 15.93
CA ALA A 24 -0.94 -6.03 15.05
C ALA A 24 0.59 -6.04 15.18
N GLU A 25 1.31 -7.11 14.79
CA GLU A 25 2.77 -6.96 14.64
C GLU A 25 3.00 -5.79 13.67
N PRO A 26 3.47 -4.62 14.16
CA PRO A 26 3.32 -3.37 13.41
C PRO A 26 4.07 -3.44 12.09
N GLY A 27 5.16 -4.20 12.06
CA GLY A 27 5.97 -4.42 10.86
C GLY A 27 5.26 -5.20 9.76
N GLU A 28 4.41 -6.18 10.08
CA GLU A 28 3.81 -7.04 9.05
C GLU A 28 2.68 -6.32 8.30
N LEU A 29 1.74 -5.70 9.02
CA LEU A 29 0.64 -4.96 8.40
C LEU A 29 1.16 -3.75 7.63
N LYS A 30 2.13 -3.04 8.20
CA LYS A 30 2.76 -1.88 7.57
C LYS A 30 3.51 -2.28 6.31
N GLY A 31 4.34 -3.32 6.39
CA GLY A 31 5.10 -3.82 5.25
C GLY A 31 4.19 -4.28 4.11
N ALA A 32 3.09 -4.96 4.41
CA ALA A 32 2.13 -5.38 3.39
C ALA A 32 1.47 -4.20 2.67
N ILE A 33 1.06 -3.17 3.42
CA ILE A 33 0.50 -1.94 2.86
C ILE A 33 1.56 -1.21 2.02
N GLU A 34 2.77 -1.01 2.55
CA GLU A 34 3.89 -0.36 1.85
C GLU A 34 4.24 -1.06 0.54
N ILE A 35 4.27 -2.39 0.51
CA ILE A 35 4.51 -3.17 -0.71
C ILE A 35 3.45 -2.85 -1.74
N VAL A 36 2.16 -2.93 -1.39
CA VAL A 36 1.07 -2.68 -2.35
C VAL A 36 1.16 -1.25 -2.91
N PHE A 37 1.26 -0.24 -2.06
CA PHE A 37 1.33 1.15 -2.51
C PHE A 37 2.59 1.44 -3.34
N SER A 38 3.74 0.89 -2.94
CA SER A 38 4.99 1.00 -3.71
C SER A 38 4.90 0.30 -5.07
N ALA A 39 4.20 -0.83 -5.17
CA ALA A 39 3.94 -1.51 -6.44
C ALA A 39 3.25 -0.59 -7.43
N LEU A 40 2.17 0.04 -6.95
CA LEU A 40 1.25 0.81 -7.76
C LEU A 40 1.90 2.11 -8.21
N ALA A 41 2.63 2.79 -7.32
CA ALA A 41 3.37 4.00 -7.66
C ALA A 41 4.44 3.78 -8.74
N GLN A 42 5.14 2.63 -8.73
CA GLN A 42 6.16 2.32 -9.74
C GLN A 42 5.60 2.23 -11.16
N TYR A 43 4.35 1.76 -11.30
CA TYR A 43 3.69 1.57 -12.59
C TYR A 43 2.57 2.58 -12.82
N ASP A 44 2.60 3.73 -12.12
CA ASP A 44 1.57 4.76 -12.23
C ASP A 44 1.66 5.52 -13.56
N ALA A 45 1.08 4.92 -14.60
CA ALA A 45 1.16 5.39 -15.96
C ALA A 45 -0.14 5.12 -16.72
N PRO A 46 -0.41 5.87 -17.81
CA PRO A 46 -1.53 5.56 -18.69
C PRO A 46 -1.42 4.15 -19.29
N PRO A 47 -2.56 3.48 -19.57
CA PRO A 47 -3.92 3.98 -19.40
C PRO A 47 -4.51 3.77 -17.99
N ASP A 48 -3.80 3.06 -17.11
CA ASP A 48 -4.41 2.49 -15.90
C ASP A 48 -4.36 3.37 -14.67
N TYR A 49 -3.33 4.21 -14.53
CA TYR A 49 -3.15 5.12 -13.38
C TYR A 49 -3.53 4.49 -12.03
N PRO A 50 -2.86 3.39 -11.64
CA PRO A 50 -3.19 2.62 -10.44
C PRO A 50 -3.25 3.45 -9.15
N VAL A 51 -2.46 4.52 -9.02
CA VAL A 51 -2.52 5.39 -7.83
C VAL A 51 -3.84 6.13 -7.78
N ASN A 52 -4.36 6.61 -8.91
CA ASN A 52 -5.66 7.25 -8.98
C ASN A 52 -6.79 6.29 -8.58
N LYS A 53 -6.75 5.03 -9.05
CA LYS A 53 -7.76 4.02 -8.66
C LYS A 53 -7.80 3.78 -7.16
N VAL A 54 -6.65 3.78 -6.49
CA VAL A 54 -6.57 3.65 -5.04
C VAL A 54 -7.07 4.91 -4.33
N CYS A 55 -6.69 6.08 -4.81
CA CYS A 55 -7.18 7.34 -4.24
C CYS A 55 -8.69 7.51 -4.39
N ASP A 56 -9.27 7.09 -5.52
CA ASP A 56 -10.72 7.11 -5.73
C ASP A 56 -11.44 6.20 -4.71
N ALA A 57 -10.84 5.06 -4.34
CA ALA A 57 -11.39 4.19 -3.29
C ALA A 57 -11.31 4.81 -1.89
N ILE A 58 -10.23 5.53 -1.59
CA ILE A 58 -10.02 6.22 -0.30
C ILE A 58 -10.97 7.42 -0.16
N ASP A 59 -10.99 8.30 -1.16
CA ASP A 59 -11.76 9.54 -1.13
C ASP A 59 -13.25 9.29 -1.41
N GLY A 60 -13.59 8.18 -2.07
CA GLY A 60 -14.97 7.78 -2.37
C GLY A 60 -15.79 7.32 -1.14
N LEU A 61 -15.15 7.13 0.02
CA LEU A 61 -15.86 6.80 1.25
C LEU A 61 -16.56 8.03 1.86
N PRO A 62 -17.75 7.84 2.48
CA PRO A 62 -18.51 8.92 3.09
C PRO A 62 -17.70 9.80 4.04
N GLU A 63 -18.06 11.08 4.09
CA GLU A 63 -17.51 12.00 5.09
C GLU A 63 -17.77 11.44 6.51
N GLY A 64 -16.74 11.42 7.36
CA GLY A 64 -16.80 10.80 8.68
C GLY A 64 -16.45 9.30 8.74
N SER A 65 -16.22 8.63 7.61
CA SER A 65 -15.57 7.30 7.61
C SER A 65 -14.20 7.37 8.28
N ASP A 66 -13.92 6.41 9.16
CA ASP A 66 -12.68 6.36 9.92
C ASP A 66 -11.48 6.04 9.03
N THR A 67 -10.30 6.40 9.52
CA THR A 67 -9.03 6.21 8.84
C THR A 67 -8.76 4.76 8.43
N LEU A 68 -9.07 3.80 9.30
CA LEU A 68 -8.81 2.38 9.02
C LEU A 68 -9.72 1.89 7.89
N SER A 69 -10.98 2.31 7.86
CA SER A 69 -11.89 2.05 6.73
C SER A 69 -11.35 2.59 5.41
N ARG A 70 -10.77 3.80 5.43
CA ARG A 70 -10.14 4.41 4.25
C ARG A 70 -8.92 3.64 3.78
N ILE A 71 -8.01 3.29 4.69
CA ILE A 71 -6.83 2.46 4.39
C ILE A 71 -7.26 1.09 3.84
N SER A 72 -8.27 0.47 4.43
CA SER A 72 -8.79 -0.83 4.00
C SER A 72 -9.37 -0.78 2.58
N ALA A 73 -10.11 0.27 2.23
CA ALA A 73 -10.63 0.47 0.89
C ALA A 73 -9.50 0.65 -0.14
N GLY A 74 -8.52 1.50 0.17
CA GLY A 74 -7.37 1.72 -0.69
C GLY A 74 -6.51 0.46 -0.89
N TYR A 75 -6.23 -0.27 0.19
CA TYR A 75 -5.50 -1.53 0.15
C TYR A 75 -6.24 -2.58 -0.69
N SER A 76 -7.55 -2.71 -0.50
CA SER A 76 -8.38 -3.67 -1.28
C SER A 76 -8.35 -3.34 -2.77
N ALA A 77 -8.51 -2.07 -3.13
CA ALA A 77 -8.39 -1.63 -4.51
C ALA A 77 -7.00 -1.94 -5.09
N GLY A 78 -5.95 -1.73 -4.29
CA GLY A 78 -4.58 -2.02 -4.70
C GLY A 78 -4.31 -3.52 -4.92
N VAL A 79 -4.74 -4.37 -4.00
CA VAL A 79 -4.61 -5.83 -4.13
C VAL A 79 -5.40 -6.35 -5.32
N SER A 80 -6.62 -5.86 -5.57
CA SER A 80 -7.40 -6.22 -6.75
C SER A 80 -6.67 -5.94 -8.07
N LEU A 81 -5.84 -4.90 -8.12
CA LEU A 81 -5.03 -4.57 -9.30
C LEU A 81 -3.82 -5.49 -9.49
N LEU A 82 -3.31 -6.09 -8.41
CA LEU A 82 -2.10 -6.93 -8.42
C LEU A 82 -2.44 -8.42 -8.54
N ASP A 83 -3.41 -8.88 -7.75
CA ASP A 83 -3.71 -10.31 -7.54
C ASP A 83 -5.16 -10.69 -7.93
N GLY A 84 -5.98 -9.70 -8.30
CA GLY A 84 -7.38 -9.89 -8.66
C GLY A 84 -8.35 -9.85 -7.47
N ASP A 85 -9.64 -9.84 -7.78
CA ASP A 85 -10.69 -9.72 -6.77
C ASP A 85 -10.88 -11.01 -5.94
N GLY A 86 -11.00 -10.85 -4.63
CA GLY A 86 -11.29 -11.93 -3.70
C GLY A 86 -12.28 -11.50 -2.61
N PRO A 87 -12.92 -12.46 -1.92
CA PRO A 87 -13.86 -12.14 -0.85
C PRO A 87 -13.19 -11.55 0.41
N CYS A 88 -11.88 -11.78 0.57
CA CYS A 88 -11.05 -11.26 1.67
C CYS A 88 -9.62 -11.04 1.16
N ASN A 89 -8.96 -10.00 1.65
CA ASN A 89 -7.54 -9.79 1.39
C ASN A 89 -6.68 -10.48 2.44
N ASN A 90 -5.60 -11.14 2.02
CA ASN A 90 -4.60 -11.66 2.92
C ASN A 90 -3.50 -10.61 3.13
N VAL A 91 -3.67 -9.78 4.16
CA VAL A 91 -2.70 -8.73 4.54
C VAL A 91 -1.38 -9.27 5.10
N PHE A 92 -1.25 -10.59 5.32
CA PHE A 92 -0.04 -11.24 5.83
C PHE A 92 0.62 -12.16 4.80
N ALA A 93 0.06 -12.27 3.58
CA ALA A 93 0.71 -12.95 2.49
C ALA A 93 1.82 -12.03 1.93
N ASN A 94 2.98 -12.03 2.60
CA ASN A 94 4.21 -11.38 2.17
C ASN A 94 4.80 -12.05 0.93
N ASN A 95 4.00 -12.28 -0.11
CA ASN A 95 4.45 -12.83 -1.37
C ASN A 95 4.34 -11.74 -2.43
N PRO A 96 5.29 -10.79 -2.48
CA PRO A 96 5.29 -9.80 -3.54
C PRO A 96 5.22 -10.52 -4.90
N PRO A 97 4.48 -9.98 -5.89
CA PRO A 97 4.43 -10.56 -7.22
C PRO A 97 5.84 -10.92 -7.69
N LYS A 98 6.03 -12.13 -8.25
CA LYS A 98 7.37 -12.66 -8.59
C LYS A 98 8.21 -11.75 -9.52
N ASN A 99 7.56 -10.78 -10.16
CA ASN A 99 8.15 -9.80 -11.07
C ASN A 99 8.15 -8.36 -10.50
N PHE A 100 8.11 -8.21 -9.17
CA PHE A 100 8.27 -6.93 -8.51
C PHE A 100 9.60 -6.29 -8.91
N GLY A 101 9.57 -5.05 -9.40
CA GLY A 101 10.73 -4.33 -9.96
C GLY A 101 11.90 -4.15 -8.98
N TRP A 102 11.64 -4.31 -7.68
CA TRP A 102 12.67 -4.32 -6.64
C TRP A 102 13.60 -5.52 -6.67
N THR A 103 13.23 -6.63 -7.34
CA THR A 103 14.07 -7.84 -7.42
C THR A 103 15.40 -7.55 -8.11
N TRP A 104 15.44 -6.65 -9.10
CA TRP A 104 16.71 -6.26 -9.74
C TRP A 104 17.39 -5.07 -9.06
N GLN A 105 16.64 -4.18 -8.39
CA GLN A 105 17.26 -3.16 -7.51
C GLN A 105 17.97 -3.81 -6.31
N LYS A 106 17.52 -4.99 -5.86
CA LYS A 106 18.15 -5.80 -4.80
C LYS A 106 19.52 -6.37 -5.17
N TYR A 107 19.86 -6.53 -6.45
CA TYR A 107 21.17 -7.11 -6.81
C TYR A 107 22.34 -6.13 -6.65
N ASP A 108 22.09 -4.89 -6.21
CA ASP A 108 23.14 -3.93 -5.82
C ASP A 108 23.33 -3.81 -4.29
N SER A 109 22.50 -4.43 -3.43
CA SER A 109 22.83 -4.53 -2.00
C SER A 109 22.10 -5.64 -1.23
N ASP A 110 22.91 -6.39 -0.49
CA ASP A 110 22.64 -7.59 0.29
C ASP A 110 21.88 -7.25 1.60
N SER A 111 20.55 -7.06 1.60
CA SER A 111 19.77 -6.92 2.86
C SER A 111 18.24 -7.00 2.70
N ILE A 112 17.66 -8.20 2.70
CA ILE A 112 16.19 -8.32 2.84
C ILE A 112 15.75 -8.13 4.31
N LEU A 113 16.63 -8.39 5.28
CA LEU A 113 16.33 -8.20 6.70
C LEU A 113 16.86 -6.88 7.28
N ASN A 114 17.86 -6.25 6.65
CA ASN A 114 18.44 -4.99 7.17
C ASN A 114 17.93 -3.73 6.44
N GLY A 115 17.27 -3.86 5.28
CA GLY A 115 16.85 -2.70 4.48
C GLY A 115 15.64 -1.92 5.00
N PHE A 116 14.96 -2.42 6.04
CA PHE A 116 13.83 -1.71 6.67
C PHE A 116 14.23 -0.83 7.86
N GLU A 117 15.45 -0.98 8.41
CA GLU A 117 15.94 -0.18 9.54
C GLU A 117 16.53 1.18 9.11
N ASP A 118 16.94 1.32 7.86
CA ASP A 118 17.59 2.55 7.35
C ASP A 118 16.61 3.61 6.82
N MET A 119 15.31 3.49 7.14
CA MET A 119 14.28 4.44 6.73
C MET A 119 13.89 5.46 7.84
N TYR A 120 14.72 5.58 8.89
CA TYR A 120 14.65 6.62 9.93
C TYR A 120 15.94 7.45 10.01
#